data_AF-A0A2N6M6Y2-F1
#
_entry.id   AF-A0A2N6M6Y2-F1
#
_cell.length_a   1.000
_cell.length_b   1.000
_cell.length_c   1.000
_cell.angle_alpha   90.00
_cell.angle_beta   90.00
_cell.angle_gamma   90.00
#
_symmetry.space_group_name_H-M   'P 1'
#
loop_
_entity.id
_entity.type
_entity.pdbx_description
1 polymer ?
#
loop_
_entity_poly.entity_id
_entity_poly.type
_entity_poly.pdbx_seq_one_letter_code
_entity_poly.pdbx_strand_id
1 'polypeptide(L)'
;MDRTPQGLVLLDYKTSSQAPKGIKDEFGKTTVDIQLPLYIHFASTTLFPGETVHEAYYYSVTKGKKLPKKQPSQETLQAIAQKIKTYLQTGYYPVSPDVDKNACKYCPYDLVCRHGSRQSRKGSPL
;
A
#
# COMPACT_ATOMS: atom_id res chain seq x y z
N MET A 1 8.49 3.07 17.20
CA MET A 1 7.96 1.79 17.69
C MET A 1 8.11 1.88 19.17
N ASP A 2 7.00 1.84 19.87
CA ASP A 2 6.96 2.26 21.27
C ASP A 2 6.53 1.06 22.10
N ARG A 3 7.20 0.86 23.24
CA ARG A 3 6.81 -0.17 24.21
C ARG A 3 5.78 0.41 25.15
N THR A 4 4.67 -0.30 25.33
CA THR A 4 3.65 0.00 26.32
C THR A 4 3.45 -1.20 27.25
N PRO A 5 2.76 -1.04 28.39
CA PRO A 5 2.40 -2.18 29.23
C PRO A 5 1.58 -3.27 28.53
N GLN A 6 0.90 -2.95 27.41
CA GLN A 6 0.08 -3.88 26.64
C GLN A 6 0.86 -4.58 25.51
N GLY A 7 2.07 -4.11 25.19
CA GLY A 7 2.91 -4.64 24.12
C GLY A 7 3.49 -3.55 23.23
N LEU A 8 3.89 -3.94 22.03
CA LEU A 8 4.46 -3.01 21.05
C LEU A 8 3.37 -2.23 20.33
N VAL A 9 3.61 -0.94 20.16
CA VAL A 9 2.83 -0.05 19.30
C VAL A 9 3.66 0.36 18.10
N LEU A 10 3.18 0.01 16.91
CA LEU A 10 3.77 0.41 15.64
C LEU A 10 3.05 1.64 15.11
N LEU A 11 3.81 2.68 14.82
CA LEU A 11 3.26 3.88 14.19
C LEU A 11 4.12 4.32 13.01
N ASP A 12 3.43 4.81 11.99
CA ASP A 12 4.04 5.39 10.80
C ASP A 12 3.56 6.83 10.64
N TYR A 13 4.49 7.76 10.77
CA TYR A 13 4.21 9.19 10.68
C TYR A 13 3.96 9.61 9.23
N LYS A 14 2.77 10.15 8.99
CA LYS A 14 2.36 10.70 7.69
C LYS A 14 2.13 12.21 7.82
N THR A 15 2.55 12.96 6.81
CA THR A 15 2.24 14.40 6.69
C THR A 15 0.84 14.65 6.14
N SER A 16 0.26 13.68 5.44
CA SER A 16 -1.11 13.70 4.93
C SER A 16 -2.15 13.64 6.07
N SER A 17 -3.34 14.18 5.80
CA SER A 17 -4.53 14.03 6.65
C SER A 17 -5.35 12.77 6.35
N GLN A 18 -4.96 11.99 5.33
CA GLN A 18 -5.63 10.77 4.88
C GLN A 18 -4.67 9.57 4.96
N ALA A 19 -5.22 8.40 5.28
CA ALA A 19 -4.47 7.15 5.24
C ALA A 19 -3.95 6.86 3.81
N PRO A 20 -2.84 6.10 3.66
CA PRO A 20 -2.35 5.69 2.36
C PRO A 20 -3.44 4.99 1.54
N LYS A 21 -3.47 5.24 0.22
CA LYS A 21 -4.44 4.56 -0.67
C LYS A 21 -4.23 3.04 -0.64
N GLY A 22 -2.97 2.61 -0.66
CA GLY A 22 -2.60 1.20 -0.70
C GLY A 22 -2.42 0.72 -2.14
N ILE A 23 -2.47 -0.59 -2.33
CA ILE A 23 -2.38 -1.24 -3.64
C ILE A 23 -3.75 -1.70 -4.14
N LYS A 24 -3.79 -2.17 -5.39
CA LYS A 24 -5.04 -2.63 -6.02
C LYS A 24 -5.63 -3.84 -5.33
N ASP A 25 -6.92 -3.78 -5.04
CA ASP A 25 -7.78 -4.93 -4.71
C ASP A 25 -8.16 -5.72 -5.97
N GLU A 26 -8.97 -6.76 -5.79
CA GLU A 26 -9.52 -7.60 -6.85
C GLU A 26 -10.38 -6.83 -7.87
N PHE A 27 -10.93 -5.67 -7.49
CA PHE A 27 -11.70 -4.78 -8.37
C PHE A 27 -10.81 -3.74 -9.06
N GLY A 28 -9.49 -3.79 -8.84
CA GLY A 28 -8.52 -2.88 -9.45
C GLY A 28 -8.46 -1.50 -8.78
N LYS A 29 -9.05 -1.32 -7.60
CA LYS A 29 -9.03 -0.06 -6.84
C LYS A 29 -7.94 -0.06 -5.78
N THR A 30 -7.24 1.06 -5.60
CA THR A 30 -6.17 1.19 -4.60
C THR A 30 -6.73 1.32 -3.19
N THR A 31 -6.91 0.19 -2.50
CA THR A 31 -7.55 0.12 -1.17
C THR A 31 -6.76 -0.73 -0.19
N VAL A 32 -6.00 -1.72 -0.66
CA VAL A 32 -5.35 -2.73 0.20
C VAL A 32 -4.08 -2.19 0.82
N ASP A 33 -4.02 -2.20 2.15
CA ASP A 33 -2.80 -1.83 2.88
C ASP A 33 -1.85 -3.02 3.00
N ILE A 34 -0.61 -2.86 2.55
CA ILE A 34 0.45 -3.86 2.74
C ILE A 34 1.56 -3.37 3.66
N GLN A 35 1.58 -2.08 3.99
CA GLN A 35 2.70 -1.45 4.68
C GLN A 35 2.66 -1.79 6.17
N LEU A 36 1.52 -1.57 6.86
CA LEU A 36 1.39 -1.96 8.27
C LEU A 36 1.49 -3.47 8.50
N PRO A 37 0.83 -4.36 7.71
CA PRO A 37 1.01 -5.81 7.85
C PRO A 37 2.47 -6.25 7.74
N LEU A 38 3.23 -5.66 6.80
CA LEU A 38 4.64 -5.98 6.64
C LEU A 38 5.44 -5.58 7.89
N TYR A 39 5.17 -4.40 8.45
CA TYR A 39 5.83 -3.93 9.68
C TYR A 39 5.49 -4.81 10.88
N ILE A 40 4.22 -5.20 11.04
CA ILE A 40 3.79 -6.13 12.09
C ILE A 40 4.53 -7.46 11.94
N HIS A 41 4.51 -8.04 10.74
CA HIS A 41 5.18 -9.31 10.48
C HIS A 41 6.67 -9.25 10.81
N PHE A 42 7.37 -8.23 10.33
CA PHE A 42 8.80 -8.08 10.57
C PHE A 42 9.14 -7.79 12.04
N ALA A 43 8.31 -6.98 12.71
CA ALA A 43 8.46 -6.71 14.14
C ALA A 43 8.35 -8.00 14.95
N SER A 44 7.28 -8.78 14.76
CA SER A 44 7.00 -9.97 15.57
C SER A 44 7.90 -11.16 15.25
N THR A 45 8.46 -11.24 14.05
CA THR A 45 9.28 -12.40 13.63
C THR A 45 10.78 -12.17 13.71
N THR A 46 11.24 -10.93 13.54
CA THR A 46 12.66 -10.62 13.36
C THR A 46 13.18 -9.66 14.41
N LEU A 47 12.53 -8.51 14.61
CA LEU A 47 13.07 -7.46 15.48
C LEU A 47 12.82 -7.73 16.97
N PHE A 48 11.64 -8.24 17.30
CA PHE A 48 11.18 -8.45 18.68
C PHE A 48 10.50 -9.82 18.81
N PRO A 49 11.22 -10.92 18.57
CA PRO A 49 10.64 -12.25 18.66
C PRO A 49 10.08 -12.51 20.07
N GLY A 50 8.82 -12.90 20.14
CA GLY A 50 8.10 -13.14 21.40
C GLY A 50 7.40 -11.92 22.01
N GLU A 51 7.63 -10.70 21.48
CA GLU A 51 6.84 -9.53 21.85
C GLU A 51 5.55 -9.46 20.99
N THR A 52 4.42 -9.15 21.63
CA THR A 52 3.14 -8.97 20.93
C THR A 52 3.03 -7.53 20.41
N VAL A 53 2.71 -7.38 19.11
CA VAL A 53 2.27 -6.09 18.56
C VAL A 53 0.81 -5.87 18.96
N HIS A 54 0.59 -4.97 19.91
CA HIS A 54 -0.73 -4.62 20.43
C HIS A 54 -1.52 -3.74 19.46
N GLU A 55 -0.85 -2.76 18.86
CA GLU A 55 -1.49 -1.80 17.95
C GLU A 55 -0.57 -1.42 16.80
N ALA A 56 -1.14 -1.17 15.62
CA ALA A 56 -0.44 -0.62 14.47
C ALA A 56 -1.30 0.42 13.75
N TYR A 57 -0.80 1.65 13.57
CA TYR A 57 -1.56 2.72 12.92
C TYR A 57 -0.70 3.75 12.20
N TYR A 58 -1.32 4.47 11.28
CA TYR A 58 -0.74 5.70 10.72
C TYR A 58 -1.08 6.88 11.61
N TYR A 59 -0.10 7.75 11.86
CA TYR A 59 -0.31 8.99 12.62
C TYR A 59 -0.10 10.21 11.73
N SER A 60 -1.13 11.05 11.61
CA SER A 60 -1.02 12.31 10.89
C SER A 60 -0.36 13.36 11.76
N VAL A 61 0.88 13.73 11.45
CA VAL A 61 1.61 14.76 12.23
C VAL A 61 0.98 16.15 12.05
N THR A 62 0.37 16.42 10.90
CA THR A 62 -0.27 17.72 10.62
C THR A 62 -1.66 17.84 11.24
N LYS A 63 -2.31 16.72 11.59
CA LYS A 63 -3.65 16.70 12.20
C LYS A 63 -3.66 16.19 13.63
N GLY A 64 -2.53 15.74 14.16
CA GLY A 64 -2.40 15.22 15.52
C GLY A 64 -3.30 14.02 15.81
N LYS A 65 -3.57 13.16 14.81
CA LYS A 65 -4.54 12.07 14.96
C LYS A 65 -4.15 10.77 14.26
N LYS A 66 -4.66 9.65 14.78
CA LYS A 66 -4.61 8.34 14.11
C LYS A 66 -5.44 8.38 12.82
N LEU A 67 -4.93 7.74 11.78
CA LEU A 67 -5.64 7.57 10.51
C LEU A 67 -6.10 6.11 10.39
N PRO A 68 -7.41 5.85 10.33
CA PRO A 68 -7.93 4.50 10.26
C PRO A 68 -7.58 3.87 8.91
N LYS A 69 -7.14 2.61 8.96
CA LYS A 69 -6.96 1.77 7.77
C LYS A 69 -7.32 0.32 8.12
N LYS A 70 -8.17 -0.29 7.29
CA LYS A 70 -8.56 -1.69 7.46
C LYS A 70 -7.37 -2.58 7.09
N GLN A 71 -7.04 -3.52 7.97
CA GLN A 71 -6.05 -4.55 7.67
C GLN A 71 -6.64 -5.57 6.69
N PRO A 72 -5.91 -5.95 5.62
CA PRO A 72 -6.33 -7.04 4.75
C PRO A 72 -6.31 -8.38 5.47
N SER A 73 -7.00 -9.37 4.91
CA SER A 73 -6.91 -10.74 5.40
C SER A 73 -5.55 -11.36 5.04
N GLN A 74 -5.19 -12.44 5.73
CA GLN A 74 -3.96 -13.16 5.47
C GLN A 74 -3.95 -13.75 4.05
N GLU A 75 -5.10 -14.22 3.55
CA GLU A 75 -5.26 -14.75 2.20
C GLU A 75 -4.99 -13.67 1.15
N THR A 76 -5.51 -12.45 1.36
CA THR A 76 -5.23 -11.30 0.48
C THR A 76 -3.74 -10.98 0.46
N LEU A 77 -3.07 -10.95 1.62
CA LEU A 77 -1.63 -10.69 1.70
C LEU A 77 -0.81 -11.77 0.98
N GLN A 78 -1.16 -13.04 1.16
CA GLN A 78 -0.50 -14.16 0.48
C GLN A 78 -0.68 -14.09 -1.04
N ALA A 79 -1.90 -13.78 -1.52
CA ALA A 79 -2.16 -13.62 -2.94
C ALA A 79 -1.35 -12.47 -3.56
N ILE A 80 -1.21 -11.36 -2.83
CA ILE A 80 -0.38 -10.21 -3.24
C ILE A 80 1.10 -10.61 -3.29
N ALA A 81 1.62 -11.24 -2.24
CA ALA A 81 3.01 -11.69 -2.19
C ALA A 81 3.32 -12.66 -3.33
N GLN A 82 2.44 -13.62 -3.59
CA GLN A 82 2.58 -14.58 -4.68
C GLN A 82 2.58 -13.89 -6.05
N LYS A 83 1.70 -12.90 -6.26
CA LYS A 83 1.66 -12.11 -7.50
C LYS A 83 2.96 -11.33 -7.72
N ILE A 84 3.47 -10.65 -6.68
CA ILE A 84 4.74 -9.90 -6.74
C ILE A 84 5.89 -10.86 -7.06
N LYS A 85 5.95 -12.01 -6.38
CA LYS A 85 6.95 -13.05 -6.65
C LYS A 85 6.92 -13.51 -8.10
N THR A 86 5.74 -13.83 -8.65
CA THR A 86 5.59 -14.23 -10.05
C THR A 86 6.12 -13.17 -11.01
N TYR A 87 5.80 -11.88 -10.80
CA TYR A 87 6.29 -10.80 -11.67
C TYR A 87 7.81 -10.65 -11.59
N LEU A 88 8.40 -10.77 -10.40
CA LEU A 88 9.85 -10.72 -10.22
C LEU A 88 10.56 -11.91 -10.90
N GLN A 89 9.99 -13.11 -10.82
CA GLN A 89 10.58 -14.32 -11.40
C GLN A 89 10.46 -14.37 -12.93
N THR A 90 9.38 -13.84 -13.48
CA THR A 90 9.10 -13.91 -14.93
C THR A 90 9.61 -12.68 -15.69
N GLY A 91 9.93 -11.59 -15.00
CA GLY A 91 10.21 -10.30 -15.62
C GLY A 91 8.99 -9.66 -16.28
N TYR A 92 7.78 -10.18 -16.02
CA TYR A 92 6.54 -9.66 -16.59
C TYR A 92 5.96 -8.56 -15.70
N TYR A 93 6.09 -7.30 -16.15
CA TYR A 93 5.63 -6.10 -15.43
C TYR A 93 4.52 -5.38 -16.22
N PRO A 94 3.28 -5.87 -16.20
CA PRO A 94 2.20 -5.25 -16.96
C PRO A 94 1.89 -3.85 -16.45
N VAL A 95 1.87 -2.86 -17.35
CA VAL A 95 1.38 -1.52 -17.02
C VAL A 95 -0.12 -1.62 -16.78
N SER A 96 -0.52 -1.51 -15.52
CA SER A 96 -1.91 -1.70 -15.10
C SER A 96 -2.23 -0.72 -13.98
N PRO A 97 -2.50 0.57 -14.29
CA PRO A 97 -2.92 1.53 -13.27
C PRO A 97 -4.26 1.12 -12.63
N ASP A 98 -4.60 1.73 -11.50
CA ASP A 98 -5.90 1.54 -10.86
C ASP A 98 -7.05 2.14 -11.68
N VAL A 99 -8.28 1.69 -11.41
CA VAL A 99 -9.49 2.11 -12.16
C VAL A 99 -9.68 3.63 -12.15
N ASP A 100 -9.35 4.28 -11.04
CA ASP A 100 -9.43 5.74 -10.87
C ASP A 100 -8.17 6.48 -11.39
N LYS A 101 -7.20 5.75 -11.94
CA LYS A 101 -5.92 6.25 -12.45
C LYS A 101 -5.18 7.13 -11.44
N ASN A 102 -5.29 6.85 -10.14
CA ASN A 102 -4.67 7.63 -9.08
C ASN A 102 -3.15 7.66 -9.24
N ALA A 103 -2.52 6.53 -9.58
CA ALA A 103 -1.07 6.48 -9.79
C ALA A 103 -0.63 7.36 -10.97
N CYS A 104 -1.44 7.49 -12.02
CA CYS A 104 -1.13 8.27 -13.21
C CYS A 104 -1.01 9.78 -12.94
N LYS A 105 -1.53 10.27 -11.80
CA LYS A 105 -1.41 11.68 -11.40
C LYS A 105 0.00 12.05 -10.92
N TYR A 106 0.77 11.05 -10.48
CA TYR A 106 2.07 11.25 -9.84
C TYR A 106 3.21 10.48 -10.55
N CYS A 107 2.88 9.48 -11.37
CA CYS A 107 3.86 8.66 -12.07
C CYS A 107 4.52 9.45 -13.22
N PRO A 108 5.86 9.58 -13.25
CA PRO A 108 6.58 10.36 -14.27
C PRO A 108 6.74 9.64 -15.62
N TYR A 109 6.29 8.38 -15.72
CA TYR A 109 6.48 7.53 -16.90
C TYR A 109 5.29 7.54 -17.87
N ASP A 110 4.49 8.60 -17.88
CA ASP A 110 3.29 8.73 -18.72
C ASP A 110 3.60 8.75 -20.23
N LEU A 111 4.80 9.19 -20.61
CA LEU A 111 5.27 9.18 -21.99
C LEU A 111 5.47 7.78 -22.57
N VAL A 112 5.81 6.80 -21.74
CA VAL A 112 6.17 5.43 -22.16
C VAL A 112 5.11 4.40 -21.81
N CYS A 113 4.30 4.65 -20.79
CA CYS A 113 3.40 3.64 -20.26
C CYS A 113 2.16 3.40 -21.13
N ARG A 114 1.89 4.25 -22.13
CA ARG A 114 0.69 4.22 -23.00
C ARG A 114 -0.63 4.19 -22.23
N HIS A 115 -0.62 4.67 -20.98
CA HIS A 115 -1.76 4.92 -20.11
C HIS A 115 -1.70 6.36 -19.56
N GLY A 116 -2.76 6.83 -18.89
CA GLY A 116 -2.77 8.14 -18.24
C GLY A 116 -3.23 9.31 -19.12
N SER A 117 -3.07 10.53 -18.59
CA SER A 117 -3.70 11.77 -19.10
C SER A 117 -3.34 12.10 -20.54
N ARG A 118 -2.13 11.73 -21.00
CA ARG A 118 -1.70 11.93 -22.38
C ARG A 118 -2.56 11.15 -23.37
N GLN A 119 -2.94 9.91 -23.05
CA GLN A 119 -3.77 9.10 -23.94
C GLN A 119 -5.21 9.59 -23.98
N SER A 120 -5.76 10.03 -22.85
CA SER A 120 -7.10 10.65 -22.85
C SER A 120 -7.17 11.95 -23.67
N ARG A 121 -6.03 12.63 -23.88
CA ARG A 121 -5.95 13.83 -24.73
C ARG A 121 -5.82 13.52 -26.23
N LYS A 122 -5.46 12.28 -26.60
CA LYS A 122 -5.24 11.92 -28.01
C LYS A 122 -6.53 11.68 -28.80
N GLY A 123 -7.69 11.60 -28.14
CA GLY A 123 -8.98 11.40 -28.80
C GLY A 123 -9.11 10.01 -29.44
N SER A 124 -10.30 9.43 -29.36
CA SER A 124 -10.64 8.29 -30.21
C SER A 124 -10.57 8.75 -31.68
N PRO A 125 -10.00 7.96 -32.60
CA PRO A 125 -10.40 8.09 -33.99
C PRO A 125 -11.91 7.78 -34.03
N LEU A 126 -12.68 8.70 -34.62
CA LEU A 126 -14.04 8.43 -35.08
C LEU A 126 -14.07 7.20 -35.98
#